data_AF-M3E3D5-F1
#
_entry.id   AF-M3E3D5-F1
#
_cell.length_a   1.000
_cell.length_b   1.000
_cell.length_c   1.000
_cell.angle_alpha   90.00
_cell.angle_beta   90.00
_cell.angle_gamma   90.00
#
_symmetry.space_group_name_H-M   'P 1'
#
loop_
_entity.id
_entity.type
_entity.pdbx_description
1 polymer ?
#
loop_
_entity_poly.entity_id
_entity_poly.type
_entity_poly.pdbx_seq_one_letter_code
_entity_poly.pdbx_strand_id
1 'polypeptide(L)'
;MGPRQFVGRRGGDTATLVDGSVIAGVPEAKRAAEEAGRELRFDFLDDEAVLDLLHRRHADEEEMFSAGFKHGVPLALVGFGAVVYWGGVAQYWETPTSRNAYLAVAAAVLVTQIFFFVRSAIRVWGDPVRQNLRARAAKYREIAHIARRGGAEIPAHYPHYGPYPFAATFRPDVDDREQSRSKGADDHGNG
;
A
#
# COMPACT_ATOMS: atom_id res chain seq x y z
N MET A 1 4.56 -15.67 12.35
CA MET A 1 3.80 -16.27 11.23
C MET A 1 4.46 -17.58 10.87
N GLY A 2 3.68 -18.61 10.54
CA GLY A 2 4.22 -19.84 9.98
C GLY A 2 4.81 -19.65 8.57
N PRO A 3 5.52 -20.66 8.03
CA PRO A 3 6.30 -20.54 6.79
C PRO A 3 5.46 -20.33 5.53
N ARG A 4 4.15 -20.56 5.56
CA ARG A 4 3.21 -20.34 4.43
C ARG A 4 2.10 -19.35 4.76
N GLN A 5 2.26 -18.61 5.85
CA GLN A 5 1.21 -17.77 6.40
C GLN A 5 1.48 -16.29 6.10
N PHE A 6 0.43 -15.54 5.79
CA PHE A 6 0.49 -14.10 5.61
C PHE A 6 -0.74 -13.44 6.26
N VAL A 7 -0.67 -12.13 6.49
CA VAL A 7 -1.82 -11.34 6.90
C VAL A 7 -2.23 -10.47 5.72
N GLY A 8 -3.43 -10.71 5.20
CA GLY A 8 -3.92 -9.98 4.04
C GLY A 8 -4.26 -8.52 4.38
N ARG A 9 -4.89 -8.26 5.51
CA ARG A 9 -5.35 -6.92 5.88
C ARG A 9 -4.81 -6.55 7.25
N ARG A 10 -4.45 -5.28 7.45
CA ARG A 10 -4.05 -4.78 8.77
C ARG A 10 -5.10 -5.12 9.84
N GLY A 11 -4.67 -5.81 10.91
CA GLY A 11 -5.53 -6.26 12.00
C GLY A 11 -6.48 -7.43 11.64
N GLY A 12 -6.28 -8.07 10.48
CA GLY A 12 -7.02 -9.25 10.07
C GLY A 12 -6.35 -10.55 10.49
N ASP A 13 -7.07 -11.65 10.29
CA ASP A 13 -6.57 -12.99 10.60
C ASP A 13 -5.43 -13.42 9.68
N THR A 14 -4.64 -14.36 10.17
CA THR A 14 -3.62 -15.02 9.38
C THR A 14 -4.27 -15.96 8.37
N ALA A 15 -3.89 -15.84 7.10
CA ALA A 15 -4.29 -16.73 6.02
C ALA A 15 -3.12 -17.60 5.58
N THR A 16 -3.43 -18.80 5.09
CA THR A 16 -2.46 -19.68 4.43
C THR A 16 -2.42 -19.35 2.95
N LEU A 17 -1.23 -19.31 2.36
CA LEU A 17 -1.03 -19.17 0.92
C LEU A 17 -1.72 -20.32 0.17
N VAL A 18 -2.45 -19.99 -0.88
CA VAL A 18 -2.93 -20.95 -1.88
C VAL A 18 -1.79 -21.23 -2.85
N ASP A 19 -1.43 -22.51 -2.98
CA ASP A 19 -0.37 -22.98 -3.88
C ASP A 19 -0.61 -22.52 -5.32
N GLY A 20 0.44 -22.07 -5.98
CA GLY A 20 0.45 -21.70 -7.38
C GLY A 20 0.00 -22.86 -8.27
N SER A 21 0.21 -24.11 -7.84
CA SER A 21 -0.32 -25.31 -8.52
C SER A 21 -1.85 -25.37 -8.53
N VAL A 22 -2.53 -24.93 -7.47
CA VAL A 22 -4.00 -24.84 -7.39
C VAL A 22 -4.52 -23.77 -8.35
N ILE A 23 -3.82 -22.63 -8.43
CA ILE A 23 -4.14 -21.56 -9.39
C ILE A 23 -3.89 -22.04 -10.83
N ALA A 24 -2.76 -22.71 -11.07
CA ALA A 24 -2.36 -23.22 -12.38
C ALA A 24 -3.27 -24.37 -12.87
N GLY A 25 -3.96 -25.06 -11.95
CA GLY A 25 -4.96 -26.08 -12.26
C GLY A 25 -6.17 -25.52 -13.02
N VAL A 26 -6.40 -24.20 -13.00
CA VAL A 26 -7.41 -23.52 -13.81
C VAL A 26 -6.75 -22.87 -15.03
N PRO A 27 -7.00 -23.37 -16.26
CA PRO A 27 -6.30 -22.89 -17.46
C PRO A 27 -6.42 -21.38 -17.71
N GLU A 28 -7.59 -20.79 -17.43
CA GLU A 28 -7.81 -19.35 -17.57
C GLU A 28 -6.96 -18.54 -16.58
N ALA A 29 -6.87 -18.99 -15.32
CA ALA A 29 -6.08 -18.34 -14.29
C ALA A 29 -4.58 -18.49 -14.55
N LYS A 30 -4.14 -19.66 -15.02
CA LYS A 30 -2.77 -19.90 -15.44
C LYS A 30 -2.35 -18.93 -16.55
N ARG A 31 -3.15 -18.81 -17.61
CA ARG A 31 -2.86 -17.88 -18.70
C ARG A 31 -2.82 -16.44 -18.22
N ALA A 32 -3.76 -16.03 -17.36
CA ALA A 32 -3.78 -14.70 -16.77
C ALA A 32 -2.52 -14.43 -15.91
N ALA A 33 -2.07 -15.42 -15.14
CA ALA A 33 -0.84 -15.35 -14.35
C ALA A 33 0.40 -15.18 -15.23
N GLU A 34 0.54 -15.97 -16.29
CA GLU A 34 1.68 -15.88 -17.21
C GLU A 34 1.70 -14.56 -18.00
N GLU A 35 0.54 -14.07 -18.43
CA GLU A 35 0.41 -12.77 -19.11
C GLU A 35 0.76 -11.61 -18.19
N ALA A 36 0.16 -11.59 -17.01
CA ALA A 36 0.47 -10.62 -15.96
C ALA A 36 1.95 -10.68 -15.54
N GLY A 37 2.53 -11.88 -15.51
CA GLY A 37 3.93 -12.06 -15.13
C GLY A 37 4.90 -11.45 -16.13
N ARG A 38 4.57 -11.48 -17.42
CA ARG A 38 5.33 -10.75 -18.45
C ARG A 38 5.16 -9.24 -18.32
N GLU A 39 3.94 -8.78 -18.06
CA GLU A 39 3.64 -7.35 -17.92
C GLU A 39 4.32 -6.73 -16.69
N LEU A 40 4.23 -7.41 -15.54
CA LEU A 40 4.65 -6.90 -14.24
C LEU A 40 6.01 -7.44 -13.77
N ARG A 41 6.67 -8.24 -14.62
CA ARG A 41 7.96 -8.91 -14.37
C ARG A 41 7.98 -9.66 -13.04
N PHE A 42 6.99 -10.52 -12.84
CA PHE A 42 6.79 -11.23 -11.58
C PHE A 42 6.18 -12.61 -11.82
N ASP A 43 6.69 -13.65 -11.14
CA ASP A 43 6.11 -14.98 -11.23
C ASP A 43 4.97 -15.14 -10.21
N PHE A 44 3.73 -15.15 -10.71
CA PHE A 44 2.53 -15.31 -9.88
C PHE A 44 2.21 -16.77 -9.50
N LEU A 45 2.97 -17.73 -10.04
CA LEU A 45 2.81 -19.16 -9.75
C LEU A 45 3.94 -19.71 -8.86
N ASP A 46 4.97 -18.90 -8.60
CA ASP A 46 5.99 -19.17 -7.59
C ASP A 46 5.49 -18.81 -6.19
N ASP A 47 5.27 -19.83 -5.36
CA ASP A 47 4.77 -19.69 -3.99
C ASP A 47 5.67 -18.83 -3.11
N GLU A 48 6.99 -18.92 -3.26
CA GLU A 48 7.93 -18.17 -2.43
C GLU A 48 7.90 -16.69 -2.81
N ALA A 49 7.94 -16.40 -4.12
CA ALA A 49 7.85 -15.05 -4.63
C ALA A 49 6.52 -14.39 -4.22
N VAL A 50 5.41 -15.11 -4.36
CA VAL A 50 4.09 -14.62 -3.95
C VAL A 50 4.05 -14.40 -2.44
N LEU A 51 4.52 -15.34 -1.62
CA LEU A 51 4.48 -15.17 -0.16
C LEU A 51 5.25 -13.93 0.30
N ASP A 52 6.46 -13.72 -0.23
CA ASP A 52 7.27 -12.55 0.07
C ASP A 52 6.60 -11.24 -0.41
N LEU A 53 5.96 -11.27 -1.59
CA LEU A 53 5.12 -10.17 -2.07
C LEU A 53 4.00 -9.84 -1.06
N LEU A 54 3.28 -10.84 -0.54
CA LEU A 54 2.17 -10.63 0.40
C LEU A 54 2.67 -10.10 1.76
N HIS A 55 3.83 -10.55 2.25
CA HIS A 55 4.45 -10.02 3.46
C HIS A 55 4.87 -8.55 3.30
N ARG A 56 5.55 -8.23 2.20
CA ARG A 56 5.94 -6.83 1.91
C ARG A 56 4.73 -5.95 1.71
N ARG A 57 3.66 -6.48 1.08
CA ARG A 57 2.40 -5.76 0.92
C ARG A 57 1.76 -5.44 2.27
N HIS A 58 1.79 -6.37 3.23
CA HIS A 58 1.31 -6.15 4.58
C HIS A 58 2.10 -5.03 5.28
N ALA A 59 3.44 -5.10 5.24
CA ALA A 59 4.29 -4.06 5.80
C ALA A 59 4.03 -2.67 5.16
N ASP A 60 3.81 -2.62 3.85
CA ASP A 60 3.43 -1.38 3.15
C ASP A 60 2.07 -0.83 3.65
N GLU A 61 1.08 -1.70 3.90
CA GLU A 61 -0.21 -1.29 4.46
C GLU A 61 -0.07 -0.71 5.87
N GLU A 62 0.76 -1.31 6.73
CA GLU A 62 1.03 -0.79 8.07
C GLU A 62 1.70 0.57 8.03
N GLU A 63 2.68 0.75 7.15
CA GLU A 63 3.37 2.03 7.00
C GLU A 63 2.48 3.11 6.42
N MET A 64 1.67 2.81 5.39
CA MET A 64 0.67 3.73 4.84
C MET A 64 -0.31 4.18 5.92
N PHE A 65 -0.80 3.24 6.73
CA PHE A 65 -1.73 3.56 7.81
C PHE A 65 -1.06 4.41 8.89
N SER A 66 0.15 4.05 9.31
CA SER A 66 0.93 4.79 10.30
C SER A 66 1.22 6.23 9.84
N ALA A 67 1.63 6.41 8.59
CA ALA A 67 1.87 7.71 7.98
C ALA A 67 0.57 8.55 7.90
N GLY A 68 -0.52 7.93 7.45
CA GLY A 68 -1.84 8.55 7.40
C GLY A 68 -2.32 8.99 8.78
N PHE A 69 -2.13 8.17 9.81
CA PHE A 69 -2.49 8.50 11.19
C PHE A 69 -1.62 9.64 11.75
N LYS A 70 -0.29 9.54 11.60
CA LYS A 70 0.68 10.50 12.12
C LYS A 70 0.46 11.92 11.61
N HIS A 71 0.04 12.08 10.36
CA HIS A 71 -0.18 13.39 9.75
C HIS A 71 -1.66 13.79 9.67
N GLY A 72 -2.56 12.81 9.47
CA GLY A 72 -3.99 13.03 9.36
C GLY A 72 -4.65 13.40 10.69
N VAL A 73 -4.26 12.77 11.80
CA VAL A 73 -4.85 13.08 13.13
C VAL A 73 -4.51 14.50 13.58
N PRO A 74 -3.25 14.98 13.55
CA PRO A 74 -2.96 16.37 13.87
C PRO A 74 -3.67 17.34 12.94
N LEU A 75 -3.72 17.06 11.63
CA LEU A 75 -4.43 17.90 10.67
C LEU A 75 -5.93 17.96 10.98
N ALA A 76 -6.56 16.84 11.32
CA ALA A 76 -7.98 16.78 11.69
C ALA A 76 -8.26 17.52 13.00
N LEU A 77 -7.42 17.35 14.03
CA LEU A 77 -7.58 18.04 15.32
C LEU A 77 -7.37 19.54 15.19
N VAL A 78 -6.31 19.96 14.48
CA VAL A 78 -6.03 21.37 14.23
C VAL A 78 -7.09 21.98 13.32
N GLY A 79 -7.50 21.30 12.26
CA GLY A 79 -8.55 21.75 11.35
C GLY A 79 -9.91 21.85 12.03
N PHE A 80 -10.26 20.89 12.88
CA PHE A 80 -11.50 20.94 13.67
C PHE A 80 -11.46 22.06 14.71
N GLY A 81 -10.35 22.17 15.47
CA GLY A 81 -10.12 23.29 16.38
C GLY A 81 -10.16 24.63 15.66
N ALA A 82 -9.65 24.69 14.43
CA ALA A 82 -9.73 25.86 13.58
C ALA A 82 -11.17 26.26 13.26
N VAL A 83 -11.98 25.31 12.83
CA VAL A 83 -13.36 25.61 12.45
C VAL A 83 -14.20 25.98 13.67
N VAL A 84 -14.12 25.21 14.76
CA VAL A 84 -14.98 25.37 15.94
C VAL A 84 -14.52 26.53 16.82
N TYR A 85 -13.23 26.60 17.15
CA TYR A 85 -12.70 27.63 18.05
C TYR A 85 -12.31 28.90 17.29
N TRP A 86 -11.66 28.81 16.11
CA TRP A 86 -11.15 30.01 15.40
C TRP A 86 -12.22 30.76 14.62
N GLY A 87 -13.22 30.08 14.06
CA GLY A 87 -14.39 30.73 13.45
C GLY A 87 -15.41 31.24 14.47
N GLY A 88 -15.60 30.49 15.56
CA GLY A 88 -16.59 30.77 16.59
C GLY A 88 -16.20 31.88 17.59
N VAL A 89 -14.93 31.96 17.99
CA VAL A 89 -14.49 32.89 19.06
C VAL A 89 -13.92 34.19 18.51
N ALA A 90 -13.27 34.16 17.35
CA ALA A 90 -12.63 35.36 16.76
C ALA A 90 -13.64 36.44 16.31
N GLN A 91 -14.91 36.06 16.12
CA GLN A 91 -16.01 37.00 15.84
C GLN A 91 -16.36 37.89 17.04
N TYR A 92 -15.95 37.52 18.26
CA TYR A 92 -16.15 38.31 19.47
C TYR A 92 -14.96 39.21 19.82
N TRP A 93 -13.92 39.25 18.99
CA TRP A 93 -12.74 40.07 19.24
C TRP A 93 -12.95 41.51 18.72
N GLU A 94 -12.87 42.48 19.62
CA GLU A 94 -13.18 43.88 19.33
C GLU A 94 -12.13 44.59 18.46
N THR A 95 -10.86 44.14 18.47
CA THR A 95 -9.77 44.79 17.72
C THR A 95 -9.41 44.03 16.43
N PRO A 96 -9.46 44.68 15.25
CA PRO A 96 -9.11 44.05 13.98
C PRO A 96 -7.68 43.50 13.94
N THR A 97 -6.74 44.17 14.61
CA THR A 97 -5.31 43.80 14.62
C THR A 97 -5.06 42.46 15.30
N SER A 98 -5.67 42.22 16.47
CA SER A 98 -5.52 40.96 17.21
C SER A 98 -6.16 39.80 16.43
N ARG A 99 -7.35 40.05 15.84
CA ARG A 99 -8.04 39.10 14.97
C ARG A 99 -7.19 38.71 13.77
N ASN A 100 -6.59 39.68 13.08
CA ASN A 100 -5.76 39.43 11.90
C ASN A 100 -4.46 38.69 12.26
N ALA A 101 -3.79 39.06 13.34
CA ALA A 101 -2.59 38.35 13.81
C ALA A 101 -2.90 36.89 14.17
N TYR A 102 -4.03 36.65 14.82
CA TYR A 102 -4.49 35.32 15.18
C TYR A 102 -4.82 34.46 13.93
N LEU A 103 -5.56 35.01 12.97
CA LEU A 103 -5.87 34.33 11.71
C LEU A 103 -4.60 34.02 10.90
N ALA A 104 -3.59 34.90 10.93
CA ALA A 104 -2.32 34.67 10.27
C ALA A 104 -1.56 33.47 10.88
N VAL A 105 -1.52 33.37 12.22
CA VAL A 105 -0.91 32.22 12.92
C VAL A 105 -1.67 30.93 12.61
N ALA A 106 -3.01 30.97 12.69
CA ALA A 106 -3.88 29.86 12.33
C ALA A 106 -3.62 29.33 10.90
N ALA A 107 -3.57 30.26 9.93
CA ALA A 107 -3.28 29.92 8.55
C ALA A 107 -1.87 29.32 8.38
N ALA A 108 -0.86 29.89 9.03
CA ALA A 108 0.50 29.35 9.00
C ALA A 108 0.57 27.93 9.54
N VAL A 109 -0.12 27.63 10.65
CA VAL A 109 -0.18 26.29 11.24
C VAL A 109 -0.88 25.31 10.30
N LEU A 110 -2.03 25.68 9.72
CA LEU A 110 -2.75 24.84 8.76
C LEU A 110 -1.92 24.54 7.51
N VAL A 111 -1.32 25.56 6.90
CA VAL A 111 -0.44 25.40 5.73
C VAL A 111 0.73 24.47 6.06
N THR A 112 1.34 24.63 7.24
CA THR A 112 2.44 23.76 7.69
C THR A 112 1.99 22.31 7.82
N GLN A 113 0.84 22.05 8.43
CA GLN A 113 0.30 20.69 8.58
C GLN A 113 -0.07 20.06 7.23
N ILE A 114 -0.72 20.82 6.35
CA ILE A 114 -1.05 20.39 4.98
C ILE A 114 0.24 20.05 4.22
N PHE A 115 1.28 20.89 4.32
CA PHE A 115 2.57 20.64 3.68
C PHE A 115 3.19 19.32 4.13
N PHE A 116 3.25 19.05 5.44
CA PHE A 116 3.79 17.79 5.95
C PHE A 116 2.93 16.58 5.56
N PHE A 117 1.60 16.71 5.58
CA PHE A 117 0.69 15.68 5.11
C PHE A 117 0.92 15.35 3.64
N VAL A 118 0.92 16.36 2.76
CA VAL A 118 1.14 16.19 1.31
C VAL A 118 2.53 15.63 1.04
N ARG A 119 3.57 16.11 1.73
CA ARG A 119 4.93 15.57 1.59
C ARG A 119 5.00 14.09 1.99
N SER A 120 4.35 13.71 3.09
CA SER A 120 4.29 12.31 3.52
C SER A 120 3.50 11.46 2.52
N ALA A 121 2.36 11.95 2.05
CA ALA A 121 1.54 11.31 1.03
C ALA A 121 2.33 11.05 -0.25
N ILE A 122 3.04 12.05 -0.78
CA ILE A 122 3.90 11.90 -1.97
C ILE A 122 4.99 10.86 -1.72
N ARG A 123 5.63 10.88 -0.55
CA ARG A 123 6.73 9.95 -0.24
C ARG A 123 6.25 8.50 -0.11
N VAL A 124 5.10 8.26 0.53
CA VAL A 124 4.63 6.90 0.84
C VAL A 124 3.73 6.34 -0.25
N TRP A 125 2.90 7.18 -0.88
CA TRP A 125 2.00 6.76 -1.95
C TRP A 125 2.61 6.91 -3.34
N GLY A 126 3.50 7.89 -3.51
CA GLY A 126 4.17 8.19 -4.79
C GLY A 126 5.43 7.35 -5.05
N ASP A 127 5.92 6.58 -4.09
CA ASP A 127 7.10 5.72 -4.24
C ASP A 127 6.86 4.66 -5.33
N PRO A 128 7.58 4.71 -6.46
CA PRO A 128 7.40 3.78 -7.56
C PRO A 128 7.57 2.30 -7.20
N VAL A 129 8.49 1.97 -6.28
CA VAL A 129 8.72 0.59 -5.85
C VAL A 129 7.48 0.05 -5.13
N ARG A 130 6.86 0.89 -4.29
CA ARG A 130 5.60 0.56 -3.61
C ARG A 130 4.44 0.48 -4.59
N GLN A 131 4.45 1.29 -5.64
CA GLN A 131 3.44 1.21 -6.71
C GLN A 131 3.55 -0.12 -7.48
N ASN A 132 4.76 -0.60 -7.78
CA ASN A 132 4.99 -1.92 -8.40
C ASN A 132 4.51 -3.05 -7.49
N LEU A 133 4.86 -3.00 -6.20
CA LEU A 133 4.37 -3.94 -5.18
C LEU A 133 2.83 -3.99 -5.13
N ARG A 134 2.17 -2.82 -5.12
CA ARG A 134 0.70 -2.71 -5.10
C ARG A 134 0.07 -3.21 -6.40
N ALA A 135 0.67 -2.93 -7.55
CA ALA A 135 0.22 -3.42 -8.85
C ALA A 135 0.26 -4.96 -8.93
N ARG A 136 1.36 -5.57 -8.50
CA ARG A 136 1.50 -7.03 -8.41
C ARG A 136 0.49 -7.63 -7.44
N ALA A 137 0.34 -7.07 -6.23
CA ALA A 137 -0.63 -7.58 -5.26
C ALA A 137 -2.09 -7.47 -5.75
N ALA A 138 -2.43 -6.38 -6.44
CA ALA A 138 -3.75 -6.19 -7.04
C ALA A 138 -4.00 -7.23 -8.15
N LYS A 139 -3.01 -7.49 -9.00
CA LYS A 139 -3.10 -8.47 -10.08
C LYS A 139 -3.15 -9.91 -9.57
N TYR A 140 -2.38 -10.25 -8.54
CA TYR A 140 -2.47 -11.55 -7.87
C TYR A 140 -3.87 -11.81 -7.31
N ARG A 141 -4.49 -10.80 -6.69
CA ARG A 141 -5.89 -10.89 -6.24
C ARG A 141 -6.84 -11.16 -7.40
N GLU A 142 -6.69 -10.46 -8.52
CA GLU A 142 -7.50 -10.70 -9.73
C GLU A 142 -7.36 -12.14 -10.23
N ILE A 143 -6.13 -12.65 -10.34
CA ILE A 143 -5.82 -14.03 -10.74
C ILE A 143 -6.47 -15.04 -9.79
N ALA A 144 -6.37 -14.83 -8.47
CA ALA A 144 -7.02 -15.70 -7.48
C ALA A 144 -8.55 -15.70 -7.62
N HIS A 145 -9.17 -14.55 -7.94
CA HIS A 145 -10.61 -14.50 -8.23
C HIS A 145 -10.97 -15.24 -9.52
N ILE A 146 -10.13 -15.17 -10.56
CA ILE A 146 -10.31 -15.95 -11.79
C ILE A 146 -10.25 -17.45 -11.48
N ALA A 147 -9.21 -17.91 -10.78
CA ALA A 147 -9.05 -19.31 -10.40
C ALA A 147 -10.25 -19.81 -9.59
N ARG A 148 -10.72 -19.02 -8.61
CA ARG A 148 -11.90 -19.38 -7.82
C ARG A 148 -13.16 -19.50 -8.68
N ARG A 149 -13.40 -18.54 -9.59
CA ARG A 149 -14.54 -18.62 -10.53
C ARG A 149 -14.44 -19.83 -11.44
N GLY A 150 -13.22 -20.26 -11.78
CA GLY A 150 -12.95 -21.50 -12.51
C GLY A 150 -13.02 -22.79 -11.68
N GLY A 151 -13.42 -22.72 -10.41
CA GLY A 151 -13.63 -23.89 -9.55
C GLY A 151 -12.44 -24.32 -8.69
N ALA A 152 -11.35 -23.53 -8.64
CA ALA A 152 -10.25 -23.80 -7.73
C ALA A 152 -10.69 -23.63 -6.26
N GLU A 153 -10.11 -24.44 -5.37
CA GLU A 153 -10.33 -24.39 -3.91
C GLU A 153 -9.65 -23.15 -3.30
N ILE A 154 -10.27 -21.98 -3.49
CA ILE A 154 -9.78 -20.69 -3.01
C ILE A 154 -10.80 -20.06 -2.06
N PRO A 155 -10.40 -19.65 -0.84
CA PRO A 155 -11.33 -19.06 0.12
C PRO A 155 -12.07 -17.81 -0.40
N ALA A 156 -13.30 -17.60 0.06
CA ALA A 156 -14.20 -16.55 -0.41
C ALA A 156 -13.65 -15.10 -0.25
N HIS A 157 -12.73 -14.90 0.70
CA HIS A 157 -12.12 -13.60 0.96
C HIS A 157 -10.61 -13.61 0.67
N TYR A 158 -10.14 -14.45 -0.26
CA TYR A 158 -8.73 -14.57 -0.59
C TYR A 158 -8.30 -13.74 -1.83
N PRO A 159 -7.08 -13.18 -1.83
CA PRO A 159 -6.37 -12.71 -0.64
C PRO A 159 -7.04 -11.39 -0.16
N HIS A 160 -7.36 -11.30 1.13
CA HIS A 160 -8.11 -10.15 1.65
C HIS A 160 -7.18 -8.95 1.80
N TYR A 161 -7.30 -7.92 0.96
CA TYR A 161 -6.63 -6.63 1.18
C TYR A 161 -7.64 -5.51 1.34
N GLY A 162 -7.25 -4.42 2.02
CA GLY A 162 -7.99 -3.15 2.00
C GLY A 162 -8.17 -2.62 0.56
N PRO A 163 -9.09 -1.66 0.34
CA PRO A 163 -9.23 -1.05 -0.99
C PRO A 163 -7.88 -0.48 -1.46
N TYR A 164 -7.66 -0.43 -2.78
CA TYR A 164 -6.46 0.11 -3.43
C TYR A 164 -6.71 1.52 -3.99
N PRO A 165 -7.16 2.51 -3.19
CA PRO A 165 -7.61 3.79 -3.75
C PRO A 165 -6.44 4.62 -4.33
N PHE A 166 -5.18 4.26 -4.08
CA PHE A 166 -4.04 5.08 -4.48
C PHE A 166 -2.91 4.24 -5.13
N ALA A 167 -2.69 4.50 -6.43
CA ALA A 167 -1.52 4.18 -7.25
C ALA A 167 -1.08 2.70 -7.30
N ALA A 168 -1.67 1.95 -8.23
CA ALA A 168 -1.20 0.66 -8.74
C ALA A 168 -0.62 0.81 -10.17
N THR A 169 0.05 1.92 -10.45
CA THR A 169 0.69 2.14 -11.75
C THR A 169 2.05 1.47 -11.74
N PHE A 170 2.17 0.36 -12.46
CA PHE A 170 3.44 -0.31 -12.65
C PHE A 170 4.42 0.59 -13.43
N ARG A 171 5.66 0.68 -12.94
CA ARG A 171 6.76 1.45 -13.53
C ARG A 171 7.92 0.50 -13.85
N PRO A 172 8.08 0.12 -15.13
CA PRO A 172 9.06 -0.89 -15.54
C PRO A 172 10.52 -0.43 -15.46
N ASP A 173 10.76 0.88 -15.42
CA ASP A 173 12.12 1.49 -15.37
C ASP A 173 12.68 1.55 -13.94
N VAL A 174 11.87 1.18 -12.94
CA VAL A 174 12.30 1.16 -11.55
C VAL A 174 12.75 -0.25 -11.23
N ASP A 175 14.06 -0.41 -11.03
CA ASP A 175 14.61 -1.65 -10.51
C ASP A 175 14.04 -1.88 -9.11
N ASP A 176 13.23 -2.93 -8.99
CA ASP A 176 12.92 -3.48 -7.70
C ASP A 176 14.25 -3.99 -7.12
N ARG A 177 14.53 -3.65 -5.86
CA ARG A 177 15.71 -4.13 -5.12
C ARG A 177 15.89 -5.66 -5.18
N GLU A 178 14.87 -6.39 -5.63
CA GLU A 178 14.83 -7.81 -5.92
C GLU A 178 15.93 -8.31 -6.87
N GLN A 179 16.37 -7.54 -7.88
CA GLN A 179 17.45 -8.02 -8.77
C GLN A 179 18.81 -8.19 -8.06
N SER A 180 19.02 -7.56 -6.91
CA SER A 180 20.30 -7.61 -6.20
C SER A 180 20.50 -8.87 -5.34
N ARG A 181 19.43 -9.60 -4.97
CA ARG A 181 19.56 -10.82 -4.14
C ARG A 181 19.77 -12.09 -4.94
N SER A 182 19.20 -12.22 -6.14
CA SER A 182 19.41 -13.42 -6.97
C SER A 182 20.75 -13.42 -7.71
N LYS A 183 21.37 -12.24 -7.91
CA LYS A 183 22.65 -12.13 -8.64
C LYS A 183 23.90 -12.26 -7.76
N GLY A 184 23.75 -12.24 -6.43
CA GLY A 184 24.86 -12.27 -5.47
C GLY A 184 25.18 -13.64 -4.87
N ALA A 185 24.39 -14.67 -5.18
CA ALA A 185 24.58 -16.01 -4.61
C ALA A 185 25.46 -16.94 -5.48
N ASP A 186 25.72 -16.57 -6.74
CA ASP A 186 26.35 -17.46 -7.73
C ASP A 186 27.82 -17.14 -8.05
N ASP A 187 28.46 -16.18 -7.37
CA ASP A 187 29.83 -15.73 -7.73
C ASP A 187 30.90 -15.93 -6.64
N HIS A 188 30.72 -16.90 -5.75
CA HIS A 188 31.79 -17.33 -4.82
C HIS A 188 31.91 -18.85 -4.79
N GLY A 189 32.55 -19.39 -5.83
CA GLY A 189 32.85 -20.81 -5.93
C GLY A 189 33.78 -21.18 -7.08
N ASN A 190 34.89 -20.45 -7.28
CA ASN A 190 36.10 -21.03 -7.89
C ASN A 190 37.31 -20.10 -7.75
N GLY A 191 38.36 -20.59 -7.08
CA GLY A 191 39.64 -19.91 -6.88
C GLY A 191 40.39 -20.47 -5.69
#